data_AF-T0PGH2-F1
#
_entry.id   AF-T0PGH2-F1
#
_cell.length_a   1.000
_cell.length_b   1.000
_cell.length_c   1.000
_cell.angle_alpha   90.00
_cell.angle_beta   90.00
_cell.angle_gamma   90.00
#
_symmetry.space_group_name_H-M   'P 1'
#
loop_
_entity.id
_entity.type
_entity.pdbx_description
1 polymer ?
#
loop_
_entity_poly.entity_id
_entity_poly.type
_entity_poly.pdbx_seq_one_letter_code
_entity_poly.pdbx_strand_id
1 'polypeptide(L)'
;MRREEEIDKINVTISTESSKLKALEEKKSKLSNEKNTYTSNIGIIGNNMELLKATIENLRINAESFNNSITINNGTKASLLGEVERVQEKVTAYEEEIKENKKNIGKLKHSLTLSEKKLKEKTIETNRHEANLNALISLENQYEGYNKSVKNLMQHMNNGSIKNIKGHCFVLGEIIKVTQKYETAIEIAIGGAISNVITEEEEGAKVLISYLKSRNLGRATFLPMNIVKGRVLQVEQNIKNKPGYIGIASELIEFEPKFKGVIDYVLGKTIICGNMDQALEIAKASGYKHKIVTLEGEIINPGGALTGGSVYSRTASIIGRKREIEELTLKVKENNEKIEALSEEVKIYNEDIKNLDERNLNLRDEVHFESIEITKIQGKVNSISEDTFKLSKSLEKANIELNNSLDKLKDLELNIDECSKKLIKIEEELADIESIYELLNKEVKQGLDVIDSIKNKLTDFKIKRAQVDESLNNKIIEIQRLKNDIEGYNLKIEELRNETHTYDKTKEIYNQSLEENREKTKELLEMLEALEEKFKDNEVERIKFKEQINLVNSKIETLNLEFDKVEKEYHRHQVALVKIETEEQGFMEKLNEEYELTYAEALKYKMEVVNISSLKEKVQNLKKRNLCSWSGKCWSN
;
A
#
# COMPACT_ATOMS: atom_id res chain seq x y z
N MET A 1 95.78 -6.43 9.96
CA MET A 1 95.75 -5.28 10.89
C MET A 1 95.31 -4.01 10.17
N ARG A 2 96.18 -3.23 9.50
CA ARG A 2 95.80 -1.90 8.96
C ARG A 2 94.51 -1.83 8.09
N ARG A 3 94.20 -2.83 7.28
CA ARG A 3 92.95 -2.87 6.47
C ARG A 3 91.71 -3.36 7.24
N GLU A 4 91.88 -3.95 8.41
CA GLU A 4 90.77 -4.35 9.29
C GLU A 4 90.31 -3.15 10.14
N GLU A 5 91.26 -2.30 10.60
CA GLU A 5 90.96 -1.03 11.27
C GLU A 5 90.23 -0.01 10.38
N GLU A 6 90.46 -0.07 9.06
CA GLU A 6 89.69 0.70 8.07
C GLU A 6 88.25 0.15 7.90
N ILE A 7 88.10 -1.17 7.84
CA ILE A 7 86.80 -1.84 7.76
C ILE A 7 85.96 -1.53 9.01
N ASP A 8 86.52 -1.60 10.21
CA ASP A 8 85.75 -1.38 11.45
C ASP A 8 85.27 0.08 11.60
N LYS A 9 86.05 1.07 11.14
CA LYS A 9 85.57 2.46 11.10
C LYS A 9 84.40 2.64 10.14
N ILE A 10 84.47 2.04 8.95
CA ILE A 10 83.37 2.10 7.98
C ILE A 10 82.14 1.32 8.49
N ASN A 11 82.34 0.17 9.15
CA ASN A 11 81.27 -0.61 9.80
C ASN A 11 80.53 0.21 10.88
N VAL A 12 81.25 0.96 11.72
CA VAL A 12 80.63 1.82 12.74
C VAL A 12 79.79 2.94 12.10
N THR A 13 80.33 3.61 11.07
CA THR A 13 79.59 4.63 10.30
C THR A 13 78.32 4.05 9.69
N ILE A 14 78.45 2.96 8.91
CA ILE A 14 77.32 2.24 8.30
C ILE A 14 76.30 1.76 9.35
N SER A 15 76.74 1.33 10.53
CA SER A 15 75.84 0.94 11.62
C SER A 15 74.99 2.12 12.11
N THR A 16 75.61 3.28 12.32
CA THR A 16 74.87 4.49 12.72
C THR A 16 73.93 4.99 11.62
N GLU A 17 74.34 4.96 10.36
CA GLU A 17 73.52 5.38 9.22
C GLU A 17 72.39 4.38 8.93
N SER A 18 72.63 3.08 9.04
CA SER A 18 71.60 2.03 8.97
C SER A 18 70.56 2.17 10.08
N SER A 19 70.96 2.57 11.30
CA SER A 19 70.00 2.85 12.38
C SER A 19 69.12 4.07 12.08
N LYS A 20 69.67 5.10 11.44
CA LYS A 20 68.93 6.29 10.96
C LYS A 20 68.00 5.94 9.80
N LEU A 21 68.45 5.13 8.84
CA LEU A 21 67.63 4.64 7.72
C LEU A 21 66.39 3.89 8.24
N LYS A 22 66.55 2.99 9.23
CA LYS A 22 65.40 2.30 9.86
C LYS A 22 64.44 3.26 10.56
N ALA A 23 64.96 4.25 11.29
CA ALA A 23 64.12 5.27 11.93
C ALA A 23 63.35 6.14 10.91
N LEU A 24 63.97 6.42 9.76
CA LEU A 24 63.33 7.10 8.63
C LEU A 24 62.29 6.21 7.92
N GLU A 25 62.55 4.91 7.72
CA GLU A 25 61.56 3.94 7.23
C GLU A 25 60.36 3.84 8.16
N GLU A 26 60.56 3.79 9.48
CA GLU A 26 59.46 3.78 10.45
C GLU A 26 58.65 5.09 10.42
N LYS A 27 59.30 6.26 10.33
CA LYS A 27 58.58 7.54 10.24
C LYS A 27 57.83 7.66 8.91
N LYS A 28 58.46 7.26 7.80
CA LYS A 28 57.85 7.19 6.46
C LYS A 28 56.65 6.25 6.42
N SER A 29 56.75 5.07 7.05
CA SER A 29 55.65 4.12 7.17
C SER A 29 54.45 4.71 7.94
N LYS A 30 54.71 5.37 9.07
CA LYS A 30 53.67 6.06 9.87
C LYS A 30 53.00 7.18 9.06
N LEU A 31 53.77 8.10 8.48
CA LEU A 31 53.24 9.21 7.67
C LEU A 31 52.54 8.73 6.39
N SER A 32 52.98 7.64 5.75
CA SER A 32 52.31 7.03 4.60
C SER A 32 50.94 6.44 5.01
N ASN A 33 50.86 5.78 6.16
CA ASN A 33 49.58 5.31 6.70
C ASN A 33 48.64 6.48 7.07
N GLU A 34 49.16 7.55 7.67
CA GLU A 34 48.38 8.77 7.94
C GLU A 34 47.92 9.47 6.65
N LYS A 35 48.78 9.56 5.63
CA LYS A 35 48.39 10.04 4.28
C LYS A 35 47.24 9.22 3.72
N ASN A 36 47.31 7.89 3.80
CA ASN A 36 46.27 7.00 3.30
C ASN A 36 44.94 7.16 4.07
N THR A 37 44.97 7.36 5.39
CA THR A 37 43.73 7.61 6.16
C THR A 37 43.14 8.99 5.85
N TYR A 38 43.93 10.06 5.74
CA TYR A 38 43.43 11.36 5.31
C TYR A 38 42.89 11.35 3.87
N THR A 39 43.56 10.65 2.94
CA THR A 39 43.07 10.48 1.55
C THR A 39 41.72 9.76 1.52
N SER A 40 41.60 8.66 2.27
CA SER A 40 40.35 7.90 2.40
C SER A 40 39.23 8.74 3.02
N ASN A 41 39.52 9.48 4.09
CA ASN A 41 38.57 10.38 4.75
C ASN A 41 38.07 11.49 3.80
N ILE A 42 38.97 12.11 3.02
CA ILE A 42 38.59 13.11 2.00
C ILE A 42 37.67 12.49 0.94
N GLY A 43 37.95 11.27 0.47
CA GLY A 43 37.07 10.56 -0.47
C GLY A 43 35.68 10.26 0.11
N ILE A 44 35.62 9.81 1.37
CA ILE A 44 34.35 9.55 2.08
C ILE A 44 33.55 10.84 2.28
N ILE A 45 34.20 11.94 2.72
CA ILE A 45 33.55 13.24 2.88
C ILE A 45 33.08 13.79 1.53
N GLY A 46 33.87 13.63 0.47
CA GLY A 46 33.52 14.04 -0.90
C GLY A 46 32.25 13.35 -1.41
N ASN A 47 32.17 12.02 -1.30
CA ASN A 47 30.96 11.26 -1.66
C ASN A 47 29.74 11.69 -0.82
N ASN A 48 29.93 11.91 0.49
CA ASN A 48 28.86 12.40 1.36
C ASN A 48 28.39 13.81 0.98
N MET A 49 29.30 14.70 0.58
CA MET A 49 28.97 16.02 0.06
C MET A 49 28.20 15.94 -1.27
N GLU A 50 28.58 15.05 -2.18
CA GLU A 50 27.91 14.91 -3.48
C GLU A 50 26.45 14.42 -3.31
N LEU A 51 26.25 13.41 -2.46
CA LEU A 51 24.92 12.94 -2.03
C LEU A 51 24.11 14.05 -1.34
N LEU A 52 24.75 14.87 -0.50
CA LEU A 52 24.10 15.99 0.19
C LEU A 52 23.73 17.13 -0.78
N LYS A 53 24.58 17.45 -1.77
CA LYS A 53 24.28 18.42 -2.84
C LYS A 53 23.10 17.96 -3.69
N ALA A 54 23.04 16.68 -4.06
CA ALA A 54 21.86 16.10 -4.73
C ALA A 54 20.60 16.17 -3.86
N THR A 55 20.72 15.97 -2.54
CA THR A 55 19.59 16.08 -1.60
C THR A 55 19.09 17.53 -1.47
N ILE A 56 20.00 18.50 -1.37
CA ILE A 56 19.71 19.95 -1.33
C ILE A 56 18.94 20.39 -2.57
N GLU A 57 19.32 19.92 -3.77
CA GLU A 57 18.66 20.33 -5.00
C GLU A 57 17.25 19.72 -5.14
N ASN A 58 17.06 18.46 -4.72
CA ASN A 58 15.73 17.87 -4.63
C ASN A 58 14.83 18.62 -3.61
N LEU A 59 15.37 19.04 -2.46
CA LEU A 59 14.63 19.84 -1.48
C LEU A 59 14.23 21.21 -2.03
N ARG A 60 15.08 21.86 -2.83
CA ARG A 60 14.74 23.12 -3.54
C ARG A 60 13.61 22.93 -4.55
N ILE A 61 13.69 21.93 -5.42
CA ILE A 61 12.66 21.62 -6.41
C ILE A 61 11.30 21.35 -5.72
N ASN A 62 11.32 20.61 -4.60
CA ASN A 62 10.12 20.37 -3.80
C ASN A 62 9.57 21.65 -3.16
N ALA A 63 10.41 22.51 -2.59
CA ALA A 63 10.00 23.78 -2.01
C ALA A 63 9.40 24.74 -3.05
N GLU A 64 10.01 24.84 -4.24
CA GLU A 64 9.49 25.64 -5.35
C GLU A 64 8.14 25.09 -5.85
N SER A 65 8.02 23.76 -5.99
CA SER A 65 6.76 23.09 -6.36
C SER A 65 5.63 23.35 -5.36
N PHE A 66 5.90 23.27 -4.06
CA PHE A 66 4.92 23.62 -3.03
C PHE A 66 4.54 25.11 -3.07
N ASN A 67 5.51 26.01 -3.26
CA ASN A 67 5.26 27.46 -3.32
C ASN A 67 4.42 27.87 -4.55
N ASN A 68 4.70 27.25 -5.70
CA ASN A 68 3.90 27.42 -6.91
C ASN A 68 2.47 26.89 -6.72
N SER A 69 2.32 25.73 -6.08
CA SER A 69 1.01 25.15 -5.74
C SER A 69 0.19 26.04 -4.79
N ILE A 70 0.83 26.60 -3.75
CA ILE A 70 0.23 27.58 -2.83
C ILE A 70 -0.21 28.84 -3.59
N THR A 71 0.60 29.33 -4.53
CA THR A 71 0.29 30.52 -5.33
C THR A 71 -0.93 30.29 -6.23
N ILE A 72 -1.00 29.15 -6.91
CA ILE A 72 -2.15 28.74 -7.73
C ILE A 72 -3.40 28.63 -6.85
N ASN A 73 -3.33 27.92 -5.72
CA ASN A 73 -4.46 27.78 -4.79
C ASN A 73 -4.97 29.13 -4.28
N ASN A 74 -4.08 30.06 -3.92
CA ASN A 74 -4.47 31.40 -3.47
C ASN A 74 -5.16 32.20 -4.57
N GLY A 75 -4.69 32.13 -5.81
CA GLY A 75 -5.36 32.74 -6.97
C GLY A 75 -6.74 32.14 -7.24
N THR A 76 -6.86 30.81 -7.21
CA THR A 76 -8.14 30.11 -7.34
C THR A 76 -9.11 30.49 -6.21
N LYS A 77 -8.63 30.53 -4.96
CA LYS A 77 -9.41 30.94 -3.79
C LYS A 77 -9.92 32.38 -3.92
N ALA A 78 -9.11 33.31 -4.39
CA ALA A 78 -9.51 34.69 -4.65
C ALA A 78 -10.60 34.78 -5.73
N SER A 79 -10.48 34.01 -6.82
CA SER A 79 -11.50 33.95 -7.87
C SER A 79 -12.84 33.39 -7.37
N LEU A 80 -12.82 32.36 -6.53
CA LEU A 80 -14.03 31.77 -5.95
C LEU A 80 -14.68 32.69 -4.90
N LEU A 81 -13.90 33.46 -4.14
CA LEU A 81 -14.45 34.47 -3.23
C LEU A 81 -15.17 35.60 -3.98
N GLY A 82 -14.60 36.10 -5.08
CA GLY A 82 -15.28 37.06 -5.97
C GLY A 82 -16.49 36.48 -6.72
N GLU A 83 -16.60 35.15 -6.82
CA GLU A 83 -17.82 34.48 -7.30
C GLU A 83 -18.90 34.46 -6.20
N VAL A 84 -18.54 34.14 -4.96
CA VAL A 84 -19.44 34.23 -3.79
C VAL A 84 -19.99 35.64 -3.61
N GLU A 85 -19.16 36.68 -3.70
CA GLU A 85 -19.60 38.08 -3.56
C GLU A 85 -20.69 38.44 -4.59
N ARG A 86 -20.50 38.08 -5.87
CA ARG A 86 -21.48 38.33 -6.94
C ARG A 86 -22.79 37.56 -6.75
N VAL A 87 -22.74 36.33 -6.25
CA VAL A 87 -23.95 35.56 -5.97
C VAL A 87 -24.67 36.11 -4.72
N GLN A 88 -23.90 36.56 -3.72
CA GLN A 88 -24.44 37.22 -2.53
C GLN A 88 -25.14 38.55 -2.87
N GLU A 89 -24.59 39.35 -3.80
CA GLU A 89 -25.22 40.55 -4.36
C GLU A 89 -26.59 40.23 -4.97
N LYS A 90 -26.69 39.20 -5.84
CA LYS A 90 -27.99 38.74 -6.41
C LYS A 90 -28.99 38.38 -5.31
N VAL A 91 -28.57 37.59 -4.32
CA VAL A 91 -29.42 37.18 -3.20
C VAL A 91 -29.98 38.40 -2.48
N THR A 92 -29.13 39.39 -2.16
CA THR A 92 -29.60 40.62 -1.51
C THR A 92 -30.58 41.42 -2.39
N ALA A 93 -30.37 41.50 -3.70
CA ALA A 93 -31.29 42.18 -4.61
C ALA A 93 -32.67 41.48 -4.68
N TYR A 94 -32.70 40.13 -4.70
CA TYR A 94 -33.94 39.37 -4.64
C TYR A 94 -34.67 39.53 -3.30
N GLU A 95 -33.93 39.56 -2.17
CA GLU A 95 -34.52 39.82 -0.85
C GLU A 95 -35.10 41.24 -0.74
N GLU A 96 -34.47 42.25 -1.34
CA GLU A 96 -35.01 43.61 -1.43
C GLU A 96 -36.25 43.69 -2.33
N GLU A 97 -36.28 42.99 -3.47
CA GLU A 97 -37.48 42.91 -4.31
C GLU A 97 -38.65 42.25 -3.55
N ILE A 98 -38.40 41.12 -2.85
CA ILE A 98 -39.39 40.47 -1.98
C ILE A 98 -39.93 41.44 -0.91
N LYS A 99 -39.06 42.27 -0.34
CA LYS A 99 -39.39 43.24 0.73
C LYS A 99 -40.28 44.37 0.21
N GLU A 100 -39.99 44.94 -0.96
CA GLU A 100 -40.85 45.98 -1.55
C GLU A 100 -42.16 45.39 -2.10
N ASN A 101 -42.14 44.18 -2.68
CA ASN A 101 -43.34 43.47 -3.10
C ASN A 101 -44.28 43.20 -1.92
N LYS A 102 -43.78 42.72 -0.77
CA LYS A 102 -44.56 42.58 0.48
C LYS A 102 -45.18 43.91 0.94
N LYS A 103 -44.43 45.01 0.84
CA LYS A 103 -44.89 46.38 1.16
C LYS A 103 -45.98 46.86 0.19
N ASN A 104 -45.89 46.51 -1.10
CA ASN A 104 -46.93 46.82 -2.09
C ASN A 104 -48.19 45.96 -1.90
N ILE A 105 -48.05 44.66 -1.65
CA ILE A 105 -49.15 43.77 -1.25
C ILE A 105 -49.87 44.31 0.00
N GLY A 106 -49.13 44.85 0.98
CA GLY A 106 -49.72 45.50 2.16
C GLY A 106 -50.60 46.71 1.84
N LYS A 107 -50.15 47.58 0.91
CA LYS A 107 -50.96 48.71 0.40
C LYS A 107 -52.20 48.21 -0.33
N LEU A 108 -52.03 47.26 -1.25
CA LEU A 108 -53.11 46.70 -2.07
C LEU A 108 -54.18 46.01 -1.22
N LYS A 109 -53.78 45.20 -0.22
CA LYS A 109 -54.72 44.56 0.72
C LYS A 109 -55.51 45.59 1.54
N HIS A 110 -54.93 46.76 1.85
CA HIS A 110 -55.66 47.87 2.49
C HIS A 110 -56.66 48.52 1.53
N SER A 111 -56.26 48.86 0.30
CA SER A 111 -57.16 49.42 -0.73
C SER A 111 -58.32 48.47 -1.06
N LEU A 112 -58.02 47.19 -1.24
CA LEU A 112 -58.99 46.11 -1.43
C LEU A 112 -60.04 46.10 -0.30
N THR A 113 -59.60 46.06 0.95
CA THR A 113 -60.50 46.07 2.12
C THR A 113 -61.42 47.31 2.13
N LEU A 114 -60.91 48.48 1.70
CA LEU A 114 -61.69 49.71 1.61
C LEU A 114 -62.72 49.66 0.48
N SER A 115 -62.36 49.14 -0.70
CA SER A 115 -63.28 49.08 -1.85
C SER A 115 -64.28 47.93 -1.76
N GLU A 116 -63.92 46.77 -1.18
CA GLU A 116 -64.87 45.72 -0.78
C GLU A 116 -65.93 46.26 0.20
N LYS A 117 -65.51 47.10 1.17
CA LYS A 117 -66.44 47.75 2.10
C LYS A 117 -67.40 48.69 1.36
N LYS A 118 -66.88 49.60 0.51
CA LYS A 118 -67.71 50.51 -0.31
C LYS A 118 -68.70 49.74 -1.18
N LEU A 119 -68.23 48.70 -1.86
CA LEU A 119 -69.02 47.81 -2.72
C LEU A 119 -70.18 47.21 -1.93
N LYS A 120 -69.89 46.57 -0.79
CA LYS A 120 -70.89 45.97 0.09
C LYS A 120 -71.90 46.99 0.62
N GLU A 121 -71.45 48.17 1.05
CA GLU A 121 -72.34 49.25 1.50
C GLU A 121 -73.27 49.72 0.37
N LYS A 122 -72.75 49.88 -0.85
CA LYS A 122 -73.52 50.36 -2.01
C LYS A 122 -74.45 49.30 -2.61
N THR A 123 -74.08 48.02 -2.59
CA THR A 123 -74.99 46.91 -2.92
C THR A 123 -76.15 46.84 -1.93
N ILE A 124 -75.90 46.99 -0.62
CA ILE A 124 -76.99 47.00 0.39
C ILE A 124 -77.92 48.21 0.20
N GLU A 125 -77.39 49.39 -0.15
CA GLU A 125 -78.19 50.57 -0.49
C GLU A 125 -79.06 50.34 -1.74
N THR A 126 -78.47 49.76 -2.79
CA THR A 126 -79.15 49.54 -4.08
C THR A 126 -80.24 48.49 -3.97
N ASN A 127 -79.98 47.38 -3.28
CA ASN A 127 -81.00 46.36 -3.01
C ASN A 127 -82.23 46.92 -2.26
N ARG A 128 -82.04 47.95 -1.41
CA ARG A 128 -83.17 48.66 -0.76
C ARG A 128 -83.94 49.55 -1.74
N HIS A 129 -83.23 50.27 -2.61
CA HIS A 129 -83.86 51.09 -3.65
C HIS A 129 -84.60 50.23 -4.69
N GLU A 130 -84.04 49.11 -5.12
CA GLU A 130 -84.69 48.13 -5.99
C GLU A 130 -85.91 47.48 -5.32
N ALA A 131 -85.85 47.14 -4.04
CA ALA A 131 -87.00 46.62 -3.31
C ALA A 131 -88.16 47.64 -3.25
N ASN A 132 -87.86 48.92 -2.98
CA ASN A 132 -88.88 49.98 -2.98
C ASN A 132 -89.43 50.23 -4.41
N LEU A 133 -88.55 50.34 -5.40
CA LEU A 133 -88.91 50.53 -6.81
C LEU A 133 -89.86 49.42 -7.31
N ASN A 134 -89.53 48.15 -7.04
CA ASN A 134 -90.38 47.02 -7.39
C ASN A 134 -91.74 47.04 -6.66
N ALA A 135 -91.77 47.47 -5.39
CA ALA A 135 -93.02 47.65 -4.66
C ALA A 135 -93.91 48.75 -5.27
N LEU A 136 -93.34 49.91 -5.61
CA LEU A 136 -94.06 51.03 -6.22
C LEU A 136 -94.56 50.69 -7.63
N ILE A 137 -93.73 50.03 -8.45
CA ILE A 137 -94.12 49.52 -9.77
C ILE A 137 -95.26 48.48 -9.66
N SER A 138 -95.22 47.62 -8.64
CA SER A 138 -96.30 46.65 -8.38
C SER A 138 -97.61 47.34 -7.97
N LEU A 139 -97.55 48.37 -7.11
CA LEU A 139 -98.71 49.18 -6.73
C LEU A 139 -99.32 49.92 -7.92
N GLU A 140 -98.49 50.47 -8.80
CA GLU A 140 -98.94 51.19 -10.00
C GLU A 140 -99.58 50.25 -11.03
N ASN A 141 -98.93 49.14 -11.38
CA ASN A 141 -99.48 48.13 -12.28
C ASN A 141 -100.80 47.51 -11.76
N GLN A 142 -100.98 47.47 -10.44
CA GLN A 142 -102.22 47.02 -9.81
C GLN A 142 -103.31 48.09 -9.72
N TYR A 143 -103.05 49.33 -10.13
CA TYR A 143 -103.95 50.49 -9.96
C TYR A 143 -104.30 50.76 -8.48
N GLU A 144 -103.36 50.57 -7.56
CA GLU A 144 -103.60 50.80 -6.13
C GLU A 144 -103.80 52.29 -5.82
N GLY A 145 -104.84 52.61 -5.05
CA GLY A 145 -105.29 53.97 -4.77
C GLY A 145 -106.41 54.50 -5.65
N TYR A 146 -106.54 53.99 -6.89
CA TYR A 146 -107.67 54.35 -7.73
C TYR A 146 -108.97 53.70 -7.21
N ASN A 147 -110.11 54.36 -7.45
CA ASN A 147 -111.44 53.86 -7.07
C ASN A 147 -111.62 52.40 -7.50
N LYS A 148 -112.12 51.54 -6.60
CA LYS A 148 -112.20 50.08 -6.80
C LYS A 148 -112.80 49.64 -8.15
N SER A 149 -113.83 50.34 -8.62
CA SER A 149 -114.45 50.09 -9.93
C SER A 149 -113.53 50.38 -11.11
N VAL A 150 -112.68 51.40 -10.99
CA VAL A 150 -111.71 51.83 -12.01
C VAL A 150 -110.49 50.91 -11.98
N LYS A 151 -109.97 50.58 -10.80
CA LYS A 151 -108.95 49.53 -10.61
C LYS A 151 -109.38 48.22 -11.28
N ASN A 152 -110.58 47.72 -10.97
CA ASN A 152 -111.11 46.50 -11.58
C ASN A 152 -111.27 46.63 -13.11
N LEU A 153 -111.77 47.76 -13.60
CA LEU A 153 -111.95 48.01 -15.04
C LEU A 153 -110.61 48.00 -15.80
N MET A 154 -109.60 48.68 -15.26
CA MET A 154 -108.27 48.78 -15.86
C MET A 154 -107.53 47.43 -15.80
N GLN A 155 -107.62 46.69 -14.70
CA GLN A 155 -107.11 45.31 -14.63
C GLN A 155 -107.79 44.39 -15.66
N HIS A 156 -109.12 44.45 -15.80
CA HIS A 156 -109.85 43.66 -16.81
C HIS A 156 -109.46 44.06 -18.25
N MET A 157 -109.22 45.35 -18.52
CA MET A 157 -108.78 45.84 -19.83
C MET A 157 -107.33 45.46 -20.13
N ASN A 158 -106.42 45.54 -19.16
CA ASN A 158 -105.04 45.10 -19.31
C ASN A 158 -104.94 43.60 -19.59
N ASN A 159 -105.75 42.79 -18.89
CA ASN A 159 -105.90 41.35 -19.09
C ASN A 159 -106.76 40.97 -20.32
N GLY A 160 -107.05 41.90 -21.24
CA GLY A 160 -107.72 41.63 -22.52
C GLY A 160 -109.20 41.22 -22.42
N SER A 161 -109.82 41.33 -21.25
CA SER A 161 -111.24 40.99 -21.02
C SER A 161 -112.22 42.06 -21.53
N ILE A 162 -111.69 43.15 -22.10
CA ILE A 162 -112.39 44.20 -22.85
C ILE A 162 -111.62 44.37 -24.17
N LYS A 163 -112.24 44.01 -25.30
CA LYS A 163 -111.62 44.13 -26.63
C LYS A 163 -111.94 45.50 -27.24
N ASN A 164 -111.10 45.93 -28.19
CA ASN A 164 -111.29 47.11 -29.04
C ASN A 164 -111.38 48.49 -28.33
N ILE A 165 -110.92 48.59 -27.07
CA ILE A 165 -110.89 49.88 -26.31
C ILE A 165 -109.49 50.20 -25.73
N LYS A 166 -108.62 49.19 -25.55
CA LYS A 166 -107.26 49.38 -25.03
C LYS A 166 -106.44 50.26 -25.98
N GLY A 167 -105.95 51.40 -25.49
CA GLY A 167 -105.25 52.43 -26.26
C GLY A 167 -106.05 53.72 -26.47
N HIS A 168 -107.38 53.65 -26.44
CA HIS A 168 -108.32 54.78 -26.63
C HIS A 168 -108.95 55.25 -25.31
N CYS A 169 -108.32 54.89 -24.19
CA CYS A 169 -108.87 54.96 -22.85
C CYS A 169 -107.74 55.10 -21.81
N PHE A 170 -107.84 56.08 -20.90
CA PHE A 170 -106.79 56.45 -19.94
C PHE A 170 -107.39 56.83 -18.59
N VAL A 171 -106.68 56.67 -17.47
CA VAL A 171 -107.08 57.24 -16.17
C VAL A 171 -106.52 58.67 -16.03
N LEU A 172 -107.27 59.60 -15.44
CA LEU A 172 -106.82 60.99 -15.26
C LEU A 172 -105.48 61.09 -14.51
N GLY A 173 -105.29 60.30 -13.45
CA GLY A 173 -104.03 60.25 -12.71
C GLY A 173 -102.84 59.68 -13.51
N GLU A 174 -103.08 58.98 -14.62
CA GLU A 174 -101.99 58.44 -15.45
C GLU A 174 -101.39 59.48 -16.41
N ILE A 175 -102.19 60.45 -16.87
CA ILE A 175 -101.87 61.36 -17.99
C ILE A 175 -101.28 62.71 -17.55
N ILE A 176 -101.11 62.92 -16.25
CA ILE A 176 -100.59 64.16 -15.65
C ILE A 176 -99.20 63.91 -15.06
N LYS A 177 -98.30 64.89 -15.23
CA LYS A 177 -97.06 65.04 -14.46
C LYS A 177 -97.11 66.34 -13.66
N VAL A 178 -96.53 66.31 -12.46
CA VAL A 178 -96.60 67.41 -11.48
C VAL A 178 -95.25 67.55 -10.81
N THR A 179 -94.78 68.78 -10.60
CA THR A 179 -93.57 69.03 -9.81
C THR A 179 -93.85 68.75 -8.33
N GLN A 180 -92.92 68.10 -7.61
CA GLN A 180 -93.06 67.71 -6.19
C GLN A 180 -93.71 68.78 -5.28
N LYS A 181 -93.33 70.05 -5.45
CA LYS A 181 -93.86 71.20 -4.70
C LYS A 181 -95.40 71.35 -4.76
N TYR A 182 -96.04 70.83 -5.82
CA TYR A 182 -97.47 70.98 -6.09
C TYR A 182 -98.27 69.68 -5.98
N GLU A 183 -97.63 68.53 -5.74
CA GLU A 183 -98.30 67.21 -5.76
C GLU A 183 -99.49 67.13 -4.80
N THR A 184 -99.30 67.46 -3.53
CA THR A 184 -100.37 67.50 -2.51
C THR A 184 -101.52 68.41 -2.91
N ALA A 185 -101.21 69.63 -3.36
CA ALA A 185 -102.19 70.62 -3.79
C ALA A 185 -103.00 70.16 -5.01
N ILE A 186 -102.35 69.55 -6.00
CA ILE A 186 -102.99 69.05 -7.22
C ILE A 186 -103.80 67.78 -6.95
N GLU A 187 -103.26 66.81 -6.19
CA GLU A 187 -103.97 65.58 -5.84
C GLU A 187 -105.26 65.89 -5.06
N ILE A 188 -105.27 66.93 -4.23
CA ILE A 188 -106.45 67.39 -3.48
C ILE A 188 -107.34 68.34 -4.32
N ALA A 189 -106.77 69.10 -5.26
CA ALA A 189 -107.54 69.88 -6.23
C ALA A 189 -108.37 68.97 -7.15
N ILE A 190 -107.80 67.85 -7.60
CA ILE A 190 -108.47 66.79 -8.36
C ILE A 190 -109.40 65.98 -7.43
N GLY A 191 -108.89 65.53 -6.29
CA GLY A 191 -109.59 64.63 -5.36
C GLY A 191 -110.02 63.33 -6.04
N GLY A 192 -111.24 62.85 -5.73
CA GLY A 192 -111.79 61.61 -6.29
C GLY A 192 -111.90 61.58 -7.82
N ALA A 193 -111.76 62.73 -8.50
CA ALA A 193 -111.68 62.79 -9.96
C ALA A 193 -110.41 62.16 -10.55
N ILE A 194 -109.39 61.85 -9.73
CA ILE A 194 -108.12 61.26 -10.19
C ILE A 194 -108.32 59.88 -10.82
N SER A 195 -109.41 59.19 -10.44
CA SER A 195 -109.84 57.92 -11.04
C SER A 195 -110.80 58.08 -12.21
N ASN A 196 -111.08 59.30 -12.69
CA ASN A 196 -111.98 59.48 -13.83
C ASN A 196 -111.34 58.87 -15.09
N VAL A 197 -112.15 58.19 -15.90
CA VAL A 197 -111.70 57.46 -17.07
C VAL A 197 -111.96 58.31 -18.32
N ILE A 198 -110.89 58.70 -19.00
CA ILE A 198 -110.92 59.50 -20.22
C ILE A 198 -111.10 58.56 -21.41
N THR A 199 -112.05 58.88 -22.29
CA THR A 199 -112.25 58.16 -23.57
C THR A 199 -112.18 59.16 -24.72
N GLU A 200 -111.86 58.71 -25.92
CA GLU A 200 -111.89 59.59 -27.10
C GLU A 200 -113.32 60.08 -27.40
N GLU A 201 -114.28 59.16 -27.40
CA GLU A 201 -115.70 59.40 -27.72
C GLU A 201 -116.65 58.78 -26.68
N GLU A 202 -117.93 59.16 -26.74
CA GLU A 202 -118.97 58.69 -25.82
C GLU A 202 -119.39 57.24 -26.02
N GLU A 203 -119.20 56.65 -27.21
CA GLU A 203 -119.48 55.23 -27.43
C GLU A 203 -118.50 54.35 -26.64
N GLY A 204 -117.22 54.75 -26.57
CA GLY A 204 -116.25 54.11 -25.68
C GLY A 204 -116.70 54.15 -24.22
N ALA A 205 -117.20 55.29 -23.75
CA ALA A 205 -117.76 55.43 -22.41
C ALA A 205 -119.02 54.56 -22.21
N LYS A 206 -119.96 54.51 -23.16
CA LYS A 206 -121.15 53.65 -23.12
C LYS A 206 -120.80 52.17 -22.98
N VAL A 207 -119.82 51.67 -23.73
CA VAL A 207 -119.38 50.27 -23.63
C VAL A 207 -118.77 49.97 -22.26
N LEU A 208 -117.91 50.85 -21.74
CA LEU A 208 -117.29 50.68 -20.41
C LEU A 208 -118.32 50.78 -19.27
N ILE A 209 -119.29 51.69 -19.34
CA ILE A 209 -120.43 51.77 -18.41
C ILE A 209 -121.25 50.47 -18.45
N SER A 210 -121.53 49.94 -19.64
CA SER A 210 -122.27 48.69 -19.83
C SER A 210 -121.50 47.48 -19.30
N TYR A 211 -120.17 47.48 -19.42
CA TYR A 211 -119.29 46.45 -18.84
C TYR A 211 -119.29 46.50 -17.30
N LEU A 212 -119.16 47.68 -16.70
CA LEU A 212 -119.27 47.86 -15.25
C LEU A 212 -120.62 47.38 -14.71
N LYS A 213 -121.72 47.75 -15.40
CA LYS A 213 -123.09 47.38 -15.02
C LYS A 213 -123.34 45.88 -15.13
N SER A 214 -123.00 45.26 -16.27
CA SER A 214 -123.25 43.83 -16.52
C SER A 214 -122.46 42.88 -15.59
N ARG A 215 -121.34 43.35 -15.02
CA ARG A 215 -120.51 42.59 -14.08
C ARG A 215 -120.58 43.08 -12.62
N ASN A 216 -121.49 43.99 -12.29
CA ASN A 216 -121.63 44.60 -10.96
C ASN A 216 -120.32 45.17 -10.38
N LEU A 217 -119.42 45.68 -11.23
CA LEU A 217 -118.10 46.18 -10.82
C LEU A 217 -118.16 47.57 -10.15
N GLY A 218 -119.35 48.14 -9.97
CA GLY A 218 -119.62 49.40 -9.29
C GLY A 218 -119.78 50.58 -10.26
N ARG A 219 -119.20 51.74 -9.91
CA ARG A 219 -119.42 53.02 -10.62
C ARG A 219 -118.10 53.73 -10.89
N ALA A 220 -117.97 54.30 -12.09
CA ALA A 220 -116.89 55.19 -12.48
C ALA A 220 -117.45 56.39 -13.24
N THR A 221 -116.71 57.50 -13.25
CA THR A 221 -117.01 58.69 -14.06
C THR A 221 -116.20 58.60 -15.35
N PHE A 222 -116.84 58.86 -16.48
CA PHE A 222 -116.20 58.84 -17.79
C PHE A 222 -116.17 60.25 -18.39
N LEU A 223 -115.09 60.60 -19.08
CA LEU A 223 -114.83 61.92 -19.65
C LEU A 223 -114.48 61.79 -21.15
N PRO A 224 -115.49 61.75 -22.05
CA PRO A 224 -115.27 61.75 -23.49
C PRO A 224 -114.62 63.07 -23.97
N MET A 225 -113.45 62.99 -24.61
CA MET A 225 -112.69 64.18 -25.02
C MET A 225 -113.42 65.05 -26.04
N ASN A 226 -114.25 64.45 -26.90
CA ASN A 226 -115.08 65.16 -27.89
C ASN A 226 -116.21 66.01 -27.27
N ILE A 227 -116.79 65.57 -26.14
CA ILE A 227 -117.89 66.25 -25.44
C ILE A 227 -117.40 67.16 -24.30
N VAL A 228 -116.40 66.73 -23.52
CA VAL A 228 -115.98 67.41 -22.29
C VAL A 228 -115.20 68.69 -22.61
N LYS A 229 -115.88 69.83 -22.48
CA LYS A 229 -115.34 71.16 -22.75
C LYS A 229 -115.10 71.92 -21.44
N GLY A 230 -113.87 71.84 -20.95
CA GLY A 230 -113.36 72.65 -19.85
C GLY A 230 -113.31 74.15 -20.16
N ARG A 231 -113.06 74.95 -19.11
CA ARG A 231 -112.82 76.40 -19.22
C ARG A 231 -111.89 76.83 -18.08
N VAL A 232 -110.74 77.38 -18.44
CA VAL A 232 -109.83 78.05 -17.50
C VAL A 232 -110.48 79.32 -16.96
N LEU A 233 -110.43 79.50 -15.64
CA LEU A 233 -110.93 80.66 -14.91
C LEU A 233 -110.13 81.92 -15.28
N GLN A 234 -110.81 82.98 -15.72
CA GLN A 234 -110.18 84.29 -15.87
C GLN A 234 -110.13 84.98 -14.50
N VAL A 235 -109.02 84.77 -13.78
CA VAL A 235 -108.78 85.37 -12.46
C VAL A 235 -108.48 86.87 -12.61
N GLU A 236 -109.26 87.69 -11.91
CA GLU A 236 -109.10 89.15 -11.87
C GLU A 236 -107.72 89.58 -11.27
N GLN A 237 -107.18 90.72 -11.71
CA GLN A 237 -105.83 91.17 -11.28
C GLN A 237 -105.75 91.53 -9.78
N ASN A 238 -106.87 91.96 -9.17
CA ASN A 238 -107.00 92.16 -7.73
C ASN A 238 -106.74 90.87 -6.91
N ILE A 239 -106.98 89.69 -7.49
CA ILE A 239 -106.73 88.37 -6.91
C ILE A 239 -105.31 87.90 -7.25
N LYS A 240 -104.85 88.07 -8.50
CA LYS A 240 -103.48 87.70 -8.90
C LYS A 240 -102.41 88.45 -8.10
N ASN A 241 -102.70 89.68 -7.69
CA ASN A 241 -101.82 90.51 -6.86
C ASN A 241 -101.94 90.22 -5.34
N LYS A 242 -102.73 89.23 -4.90
CA LYS A 242 -102.79 88.85 -3.48
C LYS A 242 -101.56 88.05 -3.05
N PRO A 243 -101.02 88.29 -1.84
CA PRO A 243 -99.94 87.47 -1.32
C PRO A 243 -100.39 86.00 -1.27
N GLY A 244 -99.54 85.11 -1.77
CA GLY A 244 -99.81 83.68 -1.78
C GLY A 244 -100.60 83.15 -2.98
N TYR A 245 -101.04 83.96 -3.95
CA TYR A 245 -101.53 83.42 -5.24
C TYR A 245 -100.37 82.72 -5.98
N ILE A 246 -100.58 81.48 -6.45
CA ILE A 246 -99.55 80.71 -7.18
C ILE A 246 -99.94 80.53 -8.66
N GLY A 247 -101.18 80.15 -8.95
CA GLY A 247 -101.66 79.90 -10.32
C GLY A 247 -102.98 79.15 -10.36
N ILE A 248 -103.45 78.81 -11.56
CA ILE A 248 -104.60 77.91 -11.73
C ILE A 248 -104.06 76.47 -11.79
N ALA A 249 -104.75 75.52 -11.18
CA ALA A 249 -104.27 74.14 -11.05
C ALA A 249 -104.01 73.44 -12.41
N SER A 250 -104.72 73.83 -13.49
CA SER A 250 -104.48 73.34 -14.85
C SER A 250 -103.25 73.94 -15.54
N GLU A 251 -102.68 75.02 -15.00
CA GLU A 251 -101.48 75.71 -15.51
C GLU A 251 -100.20 75.27 -14.78
N LEU A 252 -100.33 74.51 -13.68
CA LEU A 252 -99.25 74.05 -12.80
C LEU A 252 -98.88 72.57 -12.99
N ILE A 253 -99.35 71.96 -14.09
CA ILE A 253 -99.16 70.55 -14.41
C ILE A 253 -98.81 70.34 -15.88
N GLU A 254 -98.12 69.25 -16.19
CA GLU A 254 -97.74 68.83 -17.53
C GLU A 254 -98.64 67.68 -18.02
N PHE A 255 -99.08 67.73 -19.28
CA PHE A 255 -99.96 66.73 -19.90
C PHE A 255 -99.92 66.87 -21.43
N GLU A 256 -100.33 65.83 -22.18
CA GLU A 256 -100.42 65.91 -23.65
C GLU A 256 -101.53 66.89 -24.10
N PRO A 257 -101.29 67.79 -25.07
CA PRO A 257 -102.26 68.81 -25.50
C PRO A 257 -103.67 68.30 -25.86
N LYS A 258 -103.79 67.05 -26.34
CA LYS A 258 -105.07 66.39 -26.65
C LYS A 258 -106.03 66.32 -25.46
N PHE A 259 -105.50 66.23 -24.23
CA PHE A 259 -106.28 66.13 -23.01
C PHE A 259 -106.75 67.50 -22.45
N LYS A 260 -106.37 68.63 -23.07
CA LYS A 260 -106.60 69.96 -22.50
C LYS A 260 -108.06 70.24 -22.14
N GLY A 261 -109.02 69.85 -22.98
CA GLY A 261 -110.45 70.03 -22.69
C GLY A 261 -110.92 69.32 -21.40
N VAL A 262 -110.27 68.21 -21.04
CA VAL A 262 -110.54 67.43 -19.82
C VAL A 262 -109.80 68.02 -18.61
N ILE A 263 -108.54 68.44 -18.78
CA ILE A 263 -107.76 69.11 -17.71
C ILE A 263 -108.41 70.45 -17.31
N ASP A 264 -108.78 71.28 -18.28
CA ASP A 264 -109.48 72.56 -18.07
C ASP A 264 -110.90 72.36 -17.48
N TYR A 265 -111.44 71.13 -17.52
CA TYR A 265 -112.74 70.78 -16.90
C TYR A 265 -112.58 70.42 -15.43
N VAL A 266 -111.55 69.61 -15.07
CA VAL A 266 -111.31 69.17 -13.69
C VAL A 266 -110.58 70.22 -12.86
N LEU A 267 -109.54 70.85 -13.43
CA LEU A 267 -108.62 71.74 -12.71
C LEU A 267 -108.73 73.23 -13.09
N GLY A 268 -109.26 73.56 -14.27
CA GLY A 268 -109.32 74.93 -14.78
C GLY A 268 -110.09 75.96 -13.92
N LYS A 269 -110.82 75.52 -12.89
CA LYS A 269 -111.59 76.37 -11.96
C LYS A 269 -111.03 76.40 -10.53
N THR A 270 -109.86 75.80 -10.32
CA THR A 270 -109.22 75.71 -9.00
C THR A 270 -107.98 76.60 -8.97
N ILE A 271 -107.94 77.55 -8.04
CA ILE A 271 -106.76 78.38 -7.75
C ILE A 271 -105.87 77.62 -6.76
N ILE A 272 -104.57 77.55 -7.03
CA ILE A 272 -103.57 77.10 -6.06
C ILE A 272 -102.96 78.32 -5.37
N CYS A 273 -102.76 78.22 -4.07
CA CYS A 273 -102.19 79.26 -3.22
C CYS A 273 -101.22 78.68 -2.18
N GLY A 274 -100.50 79.55 -1.45
CA GLY A 274 -99.52 79.15 -0.44
C GLY A 274 -100.13 78.42 0.76
N ASN A 275 -100.74 79.18 1.68
CA ASN A 275 -101.29 78.67 2.95
C ASN A 275 -102.74 79.10 3.20
N MET A 276 -103.36 78.61 4.28
CA MET A 276 -104.77 78.81 4.60
C MET A 276 -105.17 80.28 4.81
N ASP A 277 -104.33 81.10 5.44
CA ASP A 277 -104.62 82.52 5.64
C ASP A 277 -104.65 83.29 4.30
N GLN A 278 -103.69 82.99 3.42
CA GLN A 278 -103.64 83.53 2.06
C GLN A 278 -104.84 83.03 1.23
N ALA A 279 -105.23 81.77 1.39
CA ALA A 279 -106.44 81.22 0.77
C ALA A 279 -107.69 81.99 1.21
N LEU A 280 -107.83 82.31 2.50
CA LEU A 280 -108.96 83.07 3.05
C LEU A 280 -108.98 84.52 2.55
N GLU A 281 -107.83 85.17 2.33
CA GLU A 281 -107.76 86.47 1.67
C GLU A 281 -108.22 86.42 0.20
N ILE A 282 -107.75 85.43 -0.55
CA ILE A 282 -108.12 85.19 -1.96
C ILE A 282 -109.62 84.85 -2.07
N ALA A 283 -110.15 84.08 -1.13
CA ALA A 283 -111.56 83.74 -1.04
C ALA A 283 -112.44 84.98 -0.77
N LYS A 284 -112.05 85.84 0.18
CA LYS A 284 -112.74 87.10 0.46
C LYS A 284 -112.70 88.04 -0.75
N ALA A 285 -111.53 88.20 -1.38
CA ALA A 285 -111.36 89.07 -2.55
C ALA A 285 -112.19 88.60 -3.77
N SER A 286 -112.30 87.29 -3.98
CA SER A 286 -113.14 86.71 -5.04
C SER A 286 -114.64 86.62 -4.70
N GLY A 287 -115.04 86.97 -3.48
CA GLY A 287 -116.42 86.81 -3.00
C GLY A 287 -116.85 85.34 -2.88
N TYR A 288 -115.92 84.46 -2.53
CA TYR A 288 -116.12 83.01 -2.37
C TYR A 288 -116.68 82.29 -3.62
N LYS A 289 -116.36 82.80 -4.83
CA LYS A 289 -116.85 82.27 -6.12
C LYS A 289 -116.06 81.07 -6.68
N HIS A 290 -114.87 80.78 -6.14
CA HIS A 290 -113.89 79.87 -6.76
C HIS A 290 -113.42 78.80 -5.79
N LYS A 291 -113.01 77.63 -6.31
CA LYS A 291 -112.29 76.63 -5.50
C LYS A 291 -110.86 77.10 -5.33
N ILE A 292 -110.36 77.10 -4.10
CA ILE A 292 -108.98 77.46 -3.77
C ILE A 292 -108.39 76.28 -2.98
N VAL A 293 -107.14 75.91 -3.26
CA VAL A 293 -106.40 74.86 -2.54
C VAL A 293 -105.02 75.38 -2.16
N THR A 294 -104.56 75.06 -0.95
CA THR A 294 -103.22 75.45 -0.45
C THR A 294 -102.14 74.45 -0.89
N LEU A 295 -100.86 74.78 -0.67
CA LEU A 295 -99.77 73.80 -0.87
C LEU A 295 -99.85 72.61 0.09
N GLU A 296 -100.39 72.83 1.29
CA GLU A 296 -100.50 71.83 2.36
C GLU A 296 -101.79 70.98 2.26
N GLY A 297 -102.77 71.41 1.46
CA GLY A 297 -103.95 70.62 1.09
C GLY A 297 -105.28 71.07 1.69
N GLU A 298 -105.37 72.24 2.32
CA GLU A 298 -106.66 72.81 2.71
C GLU A 298 -107.43 73.31 1.48
N ILE A 299 -108.76 73.16 1.50
CA ILE A 299 -109.67 73.55 0.42
C ILE A 299 -110.63 74.62 0.93
N ILE A 300 -110.81 75.67 0.13
CA ILE A 300 -111.96 76.57 0.20
C ILE A 300 -112.82 76.31 -1.03
N ASN A 301 -114.05 75.84 -0.84
CA ASN A 301 -115.00 75.59 -1.93
C ASN A 301 -115.84 76.85 -2.22
N PRO A 302 -116.40 76.98 -3.44
CA PRO A 302 -117.37 78.01 -3.75
C PRO A 302 -118.54 78.01 -2.75
N GLY A 303 -118.95 79.20 -2.30
CA GLY A 303 -119.90 79.35 -1.19
C GLY A 303 -119.28 79.32 0.22
N GLY A 304 -117.95 79.18 0.33
CA GLY A 304 -117.20 79.38 1.57
C GLY A 304 -117.03 78.15 2.46
N ALA A 305 -117.41 76.95 2.00
CA ALA A 305 -117.20 75.72 2.75
C ALA A 305 -115.71 75.32 2.79
N LEU A 306 -115.13 75.32 3.99
CA LEU A 306 -113.74 74.98 4.25
C LEU A 306 -113.55 73.46 4.44
N THR A 307 -112.38 72.93 4.09
CA THR A 307 -112.01 71.53 4.34
C THR A 307 -110.51 71.45 4.64
N GLY A 308 -110.12 70.76 5.70
CA GLY A 308 -108.73 70.64 6.13
C GLY A 308 -108.60 69.66 7.29
N GLY A 309 -107.36 69.39 7.71
CA GLY A 309 -107.01 68.37 8.70
C GLY A 309 -105.86 67.49 8.21
N SER A 310 -105.42 66.53 9.03
CA SER A 310 -104.32 65.64 8.66
C SER A 310 -104.72 64.69 7.51
N VAL A 311 -103.96 64.72 6.42
CA VAL A 311 -104.11 63.77 5.31
C VAL A 311 -103.71 62.39 5.80
N TYR A 312 -104.70 61.55 6.12
CA TYR A 312 -104.45 60.24 6.73
C TYR A 312 -103.87 59.28 5.69
N SER A 313 -102.59 58.93 5.84
CA SER A 313 -101.88 58.02 4.93
C SER A 313 -102.51 56.62 4.92
N ARG A 314 -103.43 56.39 3.97
CA ARG A 314 -104.02 55.08 3.66
C ARG A 314 -103.86 54.65 2.20
N THR A 315 -103.35 55.54 1.35
CA THR A 315 -102.76 55.17 0.06
C THR A 315 -101.57 56.08 -0.21
N ALA A 316 -100.49 55.52 -0.78
CA ALA A 316 -99.39 56.33 -1.30
C ALA A 316 -99.86 57.20 -2.48
N SER A 317 -99.51 58.50 -2.45
CA SER A 317 -99.88 59.51 -3.46
C SER A 317 -99.76 58.94 -4.86
N ILE A 318 -100.86 58.97 -5.62
CA ILE A 318 -100.94 58.40 -6.95
C ILE A 318 -100.04 59.19 -7.90
N ILE A 319 -100.01 60.52 -7.73
CA ILE A 319 -99.18 61.43 -8.52
C ILE A 319 -97.70 61.28 -8.15
N GLY A 320 -97.37 61.38 -6.86
CA GLY A 320 -95.98 61.32 -6.39
C GLY A 320 -95.29 59.99 -6.68
N ARG A 321 -96.04 58.88 -6.71
CA ARG A 321 -95.53 57.53 -7.02
C ARG A 321 -94.84 57.45 -8.38
N LYS A 322 -95.37 58.09 -9.43
CA LYS A 322 -94.75 58.09 -10.75
C LYS A 322 -93.38 58.77 -10.72
N ARG A 323 -93.27 59.90 -10.02
CA ARG A 323 -92.01 60.63 -9.85
C ARG A 323 -91.01 59.83 -9.01
N GLU A 324 -91.47 59.17 -7.94
CA GLU A 324 -90.62 58.31 -7.10
C GLU A 324 -90.09 57.09 -7.89
N ILE A 325 -90.90 56.48 -8.75
CA ILE A 325 -90.47 55.41 -9.68
C ILE A 325 -89.39 55.94 -10.65
N GLU A 326 -89.61 57.09 -11.29
CA GLU A 326 -88.62 57.70 -12.20
C GLU A 326 -87.30 58.05 -11.48
N GLU A 327 -87.38 58.67 -10.30
CA GLU A 327 -86.21 58.98 -9.45
C GLU A 327 -85.44 57.72 -9.00
N LEU A 328 -86.15 56.70 -8.52
CA LEU A 328 -85.51 55.47 -8.02
C LEU A 328 -84.91 54.65 -9.16
N THR A 329 -85.54 54.63 -10.35
CA THR A 329 -84.98 53.97 -11.54
C THR A 329 -83.62 54.57 -11.91
N LEU A 330 -83.50 55.91 -11.88
CA LEU A 330 -82.23 56.60 -12.12
C LEU A 330 -81.19 56.31 -11.02
N LYS A 331 -81.58 56.39 -9.74
CA LYS A 331 -80.69 56.12 -8.59
C LYS A 331 -80.18 54.67 -8.58
N VAL A 332 -81.02 53.71 -8.93
CA VAL A 332 -80.64 52.29 -9.08
C VAL A 332 -79.65 52.12 -10.23
N LYS A 333 -79.91 52.70 -11.41
CA LYS A 333 -78.99 52.65 -12.56
C LYS A 333 -77.61 53.24 -12.21
N GLU A 334 -77.59 54.45 -11.66
CA GLU A 334 -76.37 55.11 -11.19
C GLU A 334 -75.60 54.30 -10.15
N ASN A 335 -76.29 53.65 -9.21
CA ASN A 335 -75.62 52.85 -8.21
C ASN A 335 -75.09 51.52 -8.77
N ASN A 336 -75.80 50.89 -9.71
CA ASN A 336 -75.33 49.67 -10.37
C ASN A 336 -74.08 49.94 -11.23
N GLU A 337 -74.01 51.08 -11.93
CA GLU A 337 -72.78 51.54 -12.61
C GLU A 337 -71.60 51.73 -11.63
N LYS A 338 -71.87 52.25 -10.42
CA LYS A 338 -70.86 52.41 -9.36
C LYS A 338 -70.45 51.07 -8.72
N ILE A 339 -71.36 50.10 -8.65
CA ILE A 339 -71.11 48.73 -8.17
C ILE A 339 -70.24 47.97 -9.17
N GLU A 340 -70.51 48.08 -10.47
CA GLU A 340 -69.70 47.47 -11.53
C GLU A 340 -68.26 47.99 -11.51
N ALA A 341 -68.08 49.32 -11.43
CA ALA A 341 -66.75 49.94 -11.33
C ALA A 341 -65.97 49.51 -10.06
N LEU A 342 -66.64 49.44 -8.89
CA LEU A 342 -66.04 48.95 -7.65
C LEU A 342 -65.73 47.45 -7.69
N SER A 343 -66.53 46.66 -8.40
CA SER A 343 -66.30 45.22 -8.57
C SER A 343 -65.05 44.94 -9.42
N GLU A 344 -64.83 45.71 -10.49
CA GLU A 344 -63.62 45.57 -11.31
C GLU A 344 -62.38 46.12 -10.57
N GLU A 345 -62.49 47.18 -9.77
CA GLU A 345 -61.41 47.65 -8.88
C GLU A 345 -60.99 46.56 -7.87
N VAL A 346 -61.97 45.90 -7.22
CA VAL A 346 -61.77 44.77 -6.32
C VAL A 346 -61.12 43.58 -7.03
N LYS A 347 -61.50 43.30 -8.28
CA LYS A 347 -60.91 42.23 -9.09
C LYS A 347 -59.45 42.54 -9.46
N ILE A 348 -59.14 43.75 -9.94
CA ILE A 348 -57.78 44.20 -10.27
C ILE A 348 -56.86 44.08 -9.05
N TYR A 349 -57.29 44.57 -7.87
CA TYR A 349 -56.47 44.44 -6.66
C TYR A 349 -56.19 42.98 -6.28
N ASN A 350 -57.15 42.06 -6.45
CA ASN A 350 -56.92 40.64 -6.19
C ASN A 350 -55.94 40.01 -7.20
N GLU A 351 -56.03 40.39 -8.49
CA GLU A 351 -55.10 39.94 -9.54
C GLU A 351 -53.67 40.47 -9.27
N ASP A 352 -53.50 41.76 -8.95
CA ASP A 352 -52.22 42.37 -8.59
C ASP A 352 -51.59 41.72 -7.35
N ILE A 353 -52.38 41.49 -6.29
CA ILE A 353 -51.93 40.79 -5.08
C ILE A 353 -51.44 39.39 -5.43
N LYS A 354 -52.20 38.63 -6.23
CA LYS A 354 -51.81 37.27 -6.66
C LYS A 354 -50.51 37.28 -7.44
N ASN A 355 -50.38 38.18 -8.42
CA ASN A 355 -49.18 38.31 -9.25
C ASN A 355 -47.93 38.63 -8.42
N LEU A 356 -48.06 39.51 -7.41
CA LEU A 356 -46.96 39.84 -6.49
C LEU A 356 -46.65 38.71 -5.48
N ASP A 357 -47.66 37.99 -4.97
CA ASP A 357 -47.44 36.83 -4.11
C ASP A 357 -46.80 35.65 -4.89
N GLU A 358 -47.15 35.43 -6.17
CA GLU A 358 -46.49 34.47 -7.07
C GLU A 358 -45.04 34.89 -7.42
N ARG A 359 -44.79 36.17 -7.75
CA ARG A 359 -43.42 36.70 -7.92
C ARG A 359 -42.57 36.51 -6.66
N ASN A 360 -43.16 36.69 -5.48
CA ASN A 360 -42.52 36.47 -4.18
C ASN A 360 -42.25 35.02 -3.81
N LEU A 361 -42.91 34.05 -4.46
CA LEU A 361 -42.58 32.62 -4.32
C LEU A 361 -41.37 32.30 -5.20
N ASN A 362 -41.45 32.64 -6.50
CA ASN A 362 -40.36 32.42 -7.45
C ASN A 362 -39.04 33.04 -6.96
N LEU A 363 -39.06 34.28 -6.46
CA LEU A 363 -37.87 34.94 -5.90
C LEU A 363 -37.27 34.24 -4.67
N ARG A 364 -38.07 33.51 -3.86
CA ARG A 364 -37.53 32.74 -2.73
C ARG A 364 -36.85 31.46 -3.21
N ASP A 365 -37.38 30.83 -4.25
CA ASP A 365 -36.77 29.65 -4.85
C ASP A 365 -35.42 30.01 -5.51
N GLU A 366 -35.34 31.18 -6.18
CA GLU A 366 -34.07 31.76 -6.67
C GLU A 366 -33.09 32.07 -5.53
N VAL A 367 -33.53 32.76 -4.46
CA VAL A 367 -32.70 33.01 -3.26
C VAL A 367 -32.17 31.72 -2.65
N HIS A 368 -33.00 30.68 -2.55
CA HIS A 368 -32.62 29.37 -2.01
C HIS A 368 -31.64 28.63 -2.94
N PHE A 369 -31.84 28.70 -4.26
CA PHE A 369 -30.92 28.13 -5.25
C PHE A 369 -29.53 28.80 -5.21
N GLU A 370 -29.48 30.12 -5.26
CA GLU A 370 -28.22 30.88 -5.21
C GLU A 370 -27.52 30.73 -3.83
N SER A 371 -28.27 30.59 -2.73
CA SER A 371 -27.71 30.26 -1.41
C SER A 371 -27.07 28.86 -1.35
N ILE A 372 -27.60 27.90 -2.12
CA ILE A 372 -26.99 26.57 -2.27
C ILE A 372 -25.70 26.68 -3.09
N GLU A 373 -25.63 27.50 -4.14
CA GLU A 373 -24.39 27.73 -4.88
C GLU A 373 -23.33 28.45 -4.04
N ILE A 374 -23.69 29.48 -3.27
CA ILE A 374 -22.80 30.09 -2.26
C ILE A 374 -22.23 29.01 -1.34
N THR A 375 -23.09 28.14 -0.78
CA THR A 375 -22.65 27.06 0.11
C THR A 375 -21.69 26.08 -0.56
N LYS A 376 -21.93 25.71 -1.83
CA LYS A 376 -21.03 24.87 -2.63
C LYS A 376 -19.68 25.54 -2.87
N ILE A 377 -19.66 26.83 -3.18
CA ILE A 377 -18.43 27.59 -3.44
C ILE A 377 -17.64 27.79 -2.13
N GLN A 378 -18.31 28.11 -1.00
CA GLN A 378 -17.71 28.12 0.34
C GLN A 378 -17.02 26.78 0.66
N GLY A 379 -17.66 25.66 0.32
CA GLY A 379 -17.08 24.32 0.47
C GLY A 379 -15.78 24.12 -0.32
N LYS A 380 -15.75 24.54 -1.59
CA LYS A 380 -14.52 24.53 -2.42
C LYS A 380 -13.44 25.43 -1.82
N VAL A 381 -13.79 26.66 -1.42
CA VAL A 381 -12.89 27.64 -0.79
C VAL A 381 -12.26 27.08 0.49
N ASN A 382 -13.04 26.38 1.32
CA ASN A 382 -12.55 25.75 2.54
C ASN A 382 -11.57 24.60 2.23
N SER A 383 -11.90 23.69 1.32
CA SER A 383 -11.00 22.59 0.91
C SER A 383 -9.66 23.13 0.38
N ILE A 384 -9.71 24.11 -0.54
CA ILE A 384 -8.51 24.75 -1.08
C ILE A 384 -7.71 25.44 0.04
N SER A 385 -8.38 26.05 1.03
CA SER A 385 -7.71 26.68 2.17
C SER A 385 -7.03 25.66 3.10
N GLU A 386 -7.63 24.49 3.32
CA GLU A 386 -6.99 23.39 4.06
C GLU A 386 -5.80 22.81 3.31
N ASP A 387 -5.93 22.58 2.01
CA ASP A 387 -4.85 22.00 1.20
C ASP A 387 -3.68 22.99 1.05
N THR A 388 -3.96 24.30 0.98
CA THR A 388 -2.94 25.35 1.07
C THR A 388 -2.23 25.36 2.42
N PHE A 389 -2.93 25.08 3.53
CA PHE A 389 -2.34 24.96 4.87
C PHE A 389 -1.52 23.66 5.05
N LYS A 390 -1.91 22.56 4.40
CA LYS A 390 -1.12 21.33 4.31
C LYS A 390 0.18 21.60 3.52
N LEU A 391 0.07 22.24 2.35
CA LEU A 391 1.21 22.63 1.51
C LEU A 391 2.17 23.61 2.20
N SER A 392 1.66 24.62 2.91
CA SER A 392 2.53 25.59 3.61
C SER A 392 3.33 24.95 4.74
N LYS A 393 2.77 23.97 5.46
CA LYS A 393 3.50 23.15 6.44
C LYS A 393 4.52 22.21 5.79
N SER A 394 4.25 21.68 4.60
CA SER A 394 5.24 20.91 3.84
C SER A 394 6.39 21.78 3.34
N LEU A 395 6.10 23.01 2.88
CA LEU A 395 7.08 24.02 2.49
C LEU A 395 7.94 24.47 3.68
N GLU A 396 7.35 24.72 4.84
CA GLU A 396 8.04 25.06 6.09
C GLU A 396 9.04 23.96 6.47
N LYS A 397 8.61 22.69 6.47
CA LYS A 397 9.50 21.54 6.72
C LYS A 397 10.62 21.42 5.69
N ALA A 398 10.29 21.50 4.39
CA ALA A 398 11.28 21.41 3.32
C ALA A 398 12.35 22.51 3.43
N ASN A 399 11.96 23.73 3.80
CA ASN A 399 12.90 24.83 4.05
C ASN A 399 13.77 24.61 5.29
N ILE A 400 13.23 24.03 6.37
CA ILE A 400 14.01 23.65 7.57
C ILE A 400 15.01 22.54 7.23
N GLU A 401 14.59 21.50 6.51
CA GLU A 401 15.46 20.40 6.05
C GLU A 401 16.52 20.89 5.06
N LEU A 402 16.18 21.83 4.17
CA LEU A 402 17.10 22.48 3.24
C LEU A 402 18.19 23.28 3.98
N ASN A 403 17.80 24.13 4.93
CA ASN A 403 18.75 24.90 5.75
C ASN A 403 19.67 23.98 6.56
N ASN A 404 19.10 22.98 7.25
CA ASN A 404 19.87 21.97 7.99
C ASN A 404 20.83 21.17 7.09
N SER A 405 20.52 21.03 5.79
CA SER A 405 21.38 20.35 4.81
C SER A 405 22.48 21.28 4.29
N LEU A 406 22.19 22.57 4.09
CA LEU A 406 23.17 23.60 3.71
C LEU A 406 24.20 23.83 4.82
N ASP A 407 23.79 23.87 6.09
CA ASP A 407 24.71 23.99 7.23
C ASP A 407 25.62 22.76 7.34
N LYS A 408 25.07 21.54 7.24
CA LYS A 408 25.87 20.29 7.17
C LYS A 408 26.84 20.28 5.99
N LEU A 409 26.44 20.81 4.84
CA LEU A 409 27.31 20.89 3.67
C LEU A 409 28.53 21.78 3.95
N LYS A 410 28.29 22.93 4.57
CA LYS A 410 29.32 23.89 4.98
C LYS A 410 30.26 23.30 6.03
N ASP A 411 29.75 22.52 6.97
CA ASP A 411 30.56 21.78 7.93
C ASP A 411 31.45 20.72 7.24
N LEU A 412 30.91 19.98 6.26
CA LEU A 412 31.70 19.00 5.49
C LEU A 412 32.77 19.69 4.60
N GLU A 413 32.45 20.85 4.02
CA GLU A 413 33.41 21.66 3.25
C GLU A 413 34.56 22.18 4.13
N LEU A 414 34.28 22.62 5.37
CA LEU A 414 35.30 22.95 6.36
C LEU A 414 36.14 21.74 6.79
N ASN A 415 35.54 20.57 6.96
CA ASN A 415 36.26 19.33 7.28
C ASN A 415 37.20 18.90 6.13
N ILE A 416 36.81 19.07 4.87
CA ILE A 416 37.68 18.80 3.71
C ILE A 416 38.84 19.80 3.63
N ASP A 417 38.60 21.08 3.93
CA ASP A 417 39.64 22.11 4.00
C ASP A 417 40.66 21.81 5.13
N GLU A 418 40.20 21.37 6.31
CA GLU A 418 41.09 20.88 7.37
C GLU A 418 41.87 19.61 6.99
N CYS A 419 41.20 18.60 6.43
CA CYS A 419 41.86 17.34 6.06
C CYS A 419 42.88 17.52 4.94
N SER A 420 42.58 18.35 3.93
CA SER A 420 43.52 18.66 2.84
C SER A 420 44.74 19.45 3.34
N LYS A 421 44.55 20.44 4.22
CA LYS A 421 45.67 21.16 4.89
C LYS A 421 46.56 20.26 5.74
N LYS A 422 46.01 19.20 6.36
CA LYS A 422 46.78 18.19 7.10
C LYS A 422 47.52 17.25 6.14
N LEU A 423 46.86 16.83 5.06
CA LEU A 423 47.44 15.96 4.03
C LEU A 423 48.60 16.63 3.29
N ILE A 424 48.49 17.90 2.91
CA ILE A 424 49.58 18.67 2.26
C ILE A 424 50.83 18.68 3.14
N LYS A 425 50.70 18.94 4.45
CA LYS A 425 51.83 18.90 5.40
C LYS A 425 52.46 17.52 5.52
N ILE A 426 51.65 16.46 5.47
CA ILE A 426 52.14 15.07 5.49
C ILE A 426 52.86 14.75 4.17
N GLU A 427 52.42 15.29 3.03
CA GLU A 427 53.12 15.16 1.74
C GLU A 427 54.44 15.94 1.71
N GLU A 428 54.49 17.15 2.29
CA GLU A 428 55.71 17.93 2.50
C GLU A 428 56.71 17.18 3.41
N GLU A 429 56.28 16.72 4.60
CA GLU A 429 57.14 15.92 5.50
C GLU A 429 57.59 14.60 4.86
N LEU A 430 56.75 13.95 4.06
CA LEU A 430 57.14 12.74 3.33
C LEU A 430 58.19 13.04 2.25
N ALA A 431 58.06 14.15 1.50
CA ALA A 431 59.04 14.52 0.47
C ALA A 431 60.41 14.86 1.08
N ASP A 432 60.45 15.57 2.20
CA ASP A 432 61.69 15.84 2.95
C ASP A 432 62.34 14.52 3.44
N ILE A 433 61.55 13.60 3.99
CA ILE A 433 62.03 12.29 4.44
C ILE A 433 62.51 11.43 3.26
N GLU A 434 61.82 11.44 2.12
CA GLU A 434 62.21 10.74 0.89
C GLU A 434 63.59 11.22 0.42
N SER A 435 63.80 12.53 0.36
CA SER A 435 65.06 13.17 -0.03
C SER A 435 66.22 12.84 0.93
N ILE A 436 65.99 12.94 2.24
CA ILE A 436 66.98 12.57 3.26
C ILE A 436 67.30 11.07 3.20
N TYR A 437 66.29 10.22 2.95
CA TYR A 437 66.46 8.77 2.81
C TYR A 437 67.28 8.40 1.57
N GLU A 438 67.03 9.01 0.41
CA GLU A 438 67.83 8.78 -0.81
C GLU A 438 69.30 9.17 -0.61
N LEU A 439 69.57 10.32 0.03
CA LEU A 439 70.92 10.78 0.34
C LEU A 439 71.64 9.78 1.26
N LEU A 440 71.03 9.42 2.39
CA LEU A 440 71.67 8.56 3.39
C LEU A 440 71.84 7.11 2.90
N ASN A 441 70.90 6.60 2.09
CA ASN A 441 70.99 5.28 1.45
C ASN A 441 72.11 5.24 0.40
N LYS A 442 72.34 6.34 -0.32
CA LYS A 442 73.46 6.50 -1.26
C LYS A 442 74.81 6.51 -0.56
N GLU A 443 74.92 7.15 0.61
CA GLU A 443 76.13 7.13 1.45
C GLU A 443 76.43 5.72 1.98
N VAL A 444 75.42 5.04 2.57
CA VAL A 444 75.55 3.65 3.04
C VAL A 444 75.95 2.70 1.91
N LYS A 445 75.35 2.85 0.71
CA LYS A 445 75.69 2.02 -0.45
C LYS A 445 77.14 2.25 -0.91
N GLN A 446 77.62 3.49 -0.93
CA GLN A 446 79.02 3.80 -1.24
C GLN A 446 79.98 3.19 -0.19
N GLY A 447 79.60 3.20 1.09
CA GLY A 447 80.36 2.52 2.15
C GLY A 447 80.44 1.00 1.95
N LEU A 448 79.34 0.36 1.55
CA LEU A 448 79.29 -1.07 1.23
C LEU A 448 80.13 -1.43 -0.01
N ASP A 449 80.04 -0.64 -1.09
CA ASP A 449 80.85 -0.83 -2.30
C ASP A 449 82.36 -0.72 -1.99
N VAL A 450 82.76 0.20 -1.10
CA VAL A 450 84.15 0.31 -0.61
C VAL A 450 84.57 -0.94 0.17
N ILE A 451 83.73 -1.42 1.10
CA ILE A 451 83.99 -2.65 1.88
C ILE A 451 84.16 -3.86 0.95
N ASP A 452 83.28 -4.06 -0.03
CA ASP A 452 83.39 -5.19 -0.95
C ASP A 452 84.59 -5.05 -1.90
N SER A 453 85.01 -3.83 -2.24
CA SER A 453 86.29 -3.60 -2.92
C SER A 453 87.51 -4.03 -2.08
N ILE A 454 87.40 -4.06 -0.75
CA ILE A 454 88.46 -4.52 0.17
C ILE A 454 88.34 -6.03 0.38
N LYS A 455 87.12 -6.59 0.52
CA LYS A 455 86.88 -8.03 0.58
C LYS A 455 87.37 -8.74 -0.68
N ASN A 456 87.09 -8.20 -1.87
CA ASN A 456 87.53 -8.80 -3.14
C ASN A 456 89.06 -8.83 -3.27
N LYS A 457 89.75 -7.78 -2.80
CA LYS A 457 91.22 -7.77 -2.69
C LYS A 457 91.75 -8.76 -1.63
N LEU A 458 90.91 -9.25 -0.72
CA LEU A 458 91.25 -10.22 0.32
C LEU A 458 90.92 -11.66 -0.12
N THR A 459 89.89 -11.89 -0.94
CA THR A 459 89.65 -13.17 -1.61
C THR A 459 90.69 -13.48 -2.68
N ASP A 460 91.19 -12.49 -3.44
CA ASP A 460 92.34 -12.68 -4.35
C ASP A 460 93.57 -13.28 -3.65
N PHE A 461 93.90 -12.80 -2.44
CA PHE A 461 94.99 -13.36 -1.65
C PHE A 461 94.67 -14.74 -1.05
N LYS A 462 93.38 -15.09 -0.84
CA LYS A 462 92.98 -16.45 -0.47
C LYS A 462 93.05 -17.42 -1.65
N ILE A 463 92.67 -16.99 -2.87
CA ILE A 463 92.75 -17.80 -4.09
C ILE A 463 94.21 -18.14 -4.42
N LYS A 464 95.12 -17.16 -4.33
CA LYS A 464 96.57 -17.40 -4.48
C LYS A 464 97.17 -18.33 -3.43
N ARG A 465 96.54 -18.45 -2.24
CA ARG A 465 96.94 -19.43 -1.22
C ARG A 465 96.42 -20.83 -1.57
N ALA A 466 95.14 -20.94 -1.96
CA ALA A 466 94.53 -22.20 -2.36
C ALA A 466 95.26 -22.89 -3.53
N GLN A 467 95.76 -22.14 -4.51
CA GLN A 467 96.56 -22.68 -5.62
C GLN A 467 97.90 -23.31 -5.19
N VAL A 468 98.46 -22.88 -4.05
CA VAL A 468 99.66 -23.50 -3.45
C VAL A 468 99.27 -24.72 -2.63
N ASP A 469 98.20 -24.62 -1.83
CA ASP A 469 97.67 -25.71 -1.01
C ASP A 469 97.23 -26.92 -1.87
N GLU A 470 96.61 -26.68 -3.04
CA GLU A 470 96.18 -27.70 -4.00
C GLU A 470 97.36 -28.44 -4.66
N SER A 471 98.44 -27.71 -5.00
CA SER A 471 99.69 -28.30 -5.51
C SER A 471 100.36 -29.19 -4.46
N LEU A 472 100.37 -28.74 -3.20
CA LEU A 472 100.92 -29.50 -2.07
C LEU A 472 100.12 -30.78 -1.80
N ASN A 473 98.79 -30.69 -1.79
CA ASN A 473 97.91 -31.81 -1.45
C ASN A 473 97.97 -32.93 -2.51
N ASN A 474 98.05 -32.59 -3.79
CA ASN A 474 98.25 -33.57 -4.86
C ASN A 474 99.54 -34.39 -4.68
N LYS A 475 100.65 -33.76 -4.24
CA LYS A 475 101.90 -34.47 -3.93
C LYS A 475 101.81 -35.32 -2.65
N ILE A 476 101.06 -34.88 -1.65
CA ILE A 476 100.81 -35.67 -0.43
C ILE A 476 100.01 -36.95 -0.75
N ILE A 477 98.96 -36.85 -1.56
CA ILE A 477 98.14 -38.00 -1.97
C ILE A 477 98.96 -39.00 -2.81
N GLU A 478 99.82 -38.53 -3.71
CA GLU A 478 100.73 -39.38 -4.49
C GLU A 478 101.74 -40.14 -3.60
N ILE A 479 102.28 -39.47 -2.57
CA ILE A 479 103.17 -40.07 -1.56
C ILE A 479 102.42 -41.08 -0.68
N GLN A 480 101.18 -40.80 -0.28
CA GLN A 480 100.37 -41.77 0.50
C GLN A 480 99.97 -42.99 -0.33
N ARG A 481 99.68 -42.84 -1.63
CA ARG A 481 99.42 -43.99 -2.49
C ARG A 481 100.65 -44.88 -2.60
N LEU A 482 101.83 -44.29 -2.86
CA LEU A 482 103.10 -45.03 -2.93
C LEU A 482 103.47 -45.69 -1.59
N LYS A 483 103.16 -45.06 -0.45
CA LYS A 483 103.32 -45.70 0.87
C LYS A 483 102.42 -46.92 1.04
N ASN A 484 101.14 -46.82 0.71
CA ASN A 484 100.20 -47.93 0.83
C ASN A 484 100.52 -49.07 -0.16
N ASP A 485 100.95 -48.73 -1.38
CA ASP A 485 101.46 -49.68 -2.37
C ASP A 485 102.69 -50.42 -1.79
N ILE A 486 103.63 -49.71 -1.14
CA ILE A 486 104.81 -50.28 -0.46
C ILE A 486 104.46 -51.12 0.78
N GLU A 487 103.50 -50.71 1.63
CA GLU A 487 103.03 -51.52 2.76
C GLU A 487 102.34 -52.80 2.28
N GLY A 488 101.52 -52.73 1.22
CA GLY A 488 100.91 -53.90 0.59
C GLY A 488 101.95 -54.87 0.03
N TYR A 489 102.98 -54.38 -0.66
CA TYR A 489 104.08 -55.23 -1.12
C TYR A 489 104.95 -55.75 0.03
N ASN A 490 105.18 -55.00 1.11
CA ASN A 490 105.90 -55.48 2.28
C ASN A 490 105.14 -56.57 3.02
N LEU A 491 103.81 -56.44 3.20
CA LEU A 491 102.97 -57.49 3.76
C LEU A 491 102.98 -58.74 2.88
N LYS A 492 102.90 -58.58 1.54
CA LYS A 492 103.03 -59.72 0.62
C LYS A 492 104.43 -60.36 0.65
N ILE A 493 105.47 -59.57 0.89
CA ILE A 493 106.85 -60.05 1.11
C ILE A 493 106.99 -60.74 2.47
N GLU A 494 106.29 -60.32 3.53
CA GLU A 494 106.26 -61.05 4.80
C GLU A 494 105.45 -62.34 4.73
N GLU A 495 104.32 -62.37 4.00
CA GLU A 495 103.61 -63.62 3.71
C GLU A 495 104.52 -64.59 2.93
N LEU A 496 105.10 -64.15 1.81
CA LEU A 496 106.02 -64.97 1.01
C LEU A 496 107.30 -65.35 1.77
N ARG A 497 107.80 -64.52 2.68
CA ARG A 497 108.94 -64.87 3.56
C ARG A 497 108.54 -65.86 4.64
N ASN A 498 107.33 -65.79 5.19
CA ASN A 498 106.84 -66.80 6.13
C ASN A 498 106.56 -68.12 5.43
N GLU A 499 105.97 -68.11 4.23
CA GLU A 499 105.85 -69.31 3.38
C GLU A 499 107.25 -69.88 3.08
N THR A 500 108.19 -69.06 2.59
CA THR A 500 109.58 -69.48 2.32
C THR A 500 110.27 -69.99 3.57
N HIS A 501 110.08 -69.37 4.73
CA HIS A 501 110.64 -69.82 6.01
C HIS A 501 110.00 -71.11 6.53
N THR A 502 108.70 -71.36 6.26
CA THR A 502 108.10 -72.67 6.51
C THR A 502 108.62 -73.71 5.53
N TYR A 503 108.81 -73.39 4.25
CA TYR A 503 109.42 -74.31 3.28
C TYR A 503 110.88 -74.61 3.61
N ASP A 504 111.69 -73.62 3.99
CA ASP A 504 113.08 -73.83 4.41
C ASP A 504 113.14 -74.59 5.75
N LYS A 505 112.25 -74.36 6.72
CA LYS A 505 112.16 -75.22 7.93
C LYS A 505 111.72 -76.65 7.60
N THR A 506 110.76 -76.84 6.70
CA THR A 506 110.34 -78.17 6.24
C THR A 506 111.47 -78.87 5.48
N LYS A 507 112.28 -78.11 4.73
CA LYS A 507 113.48 -78.57 4.02
C LYS A 507 114.67 -78.80 4.94
N GLU A 508 114.82 -78.07 6.04
CA GLU A 508 115.75 -78.38 7.14
C GLU A 508 115.33 -79.67 7.84
N ILE A 509 114.04 -79.86 8.16
CA ILE A 509 113.52 -81.12 8.73
C ILE A 509 113.72 -82.29 7.77
N TYR A 510 113.43 -82.12 6.48
CA TYR A 510 113.69 -83.17 5.48
C TYR A 510 115.18 -83.41 5.27
N ASN A 511 116.03 -82.37 5.21
CA ASN A 511 117.48 -82.54 5.10
C ASN A 511 118.05 -83.21 6.35
N GLN A 512 117.61 -82.85 7.55
CA GLN A 512 118.04 -83.48 8.80
C GLN A 512 117.59 -84.94 8.86
N SER A 513 116.38 -85.26 8.40
CA SER A 513 115.92 -86.64 8.24
C SER A 513 116.70 -87.39 7.15
N LEU A 514 117.12 -86.72 6.08
CA LEU A 514 117.89 -87.31 4.98
C LEU A 514 119.36 -87.52 5.38
N GLU A 515 119.93 -86.64 6.20
CA GLU A 515 121.27 -86.77 6.77
C GLU A 515 121.28 -87.82 7.90
N GLU A 516 120.28 -87.87 8.78
CA GLU A 516 120.07 -88.99 9.72
C GLU A 516 119.95 -90.33 8.99
N ASN A 517 119.22 -90.39 7.87
CA ASN A 517 119.10 -91.61 7.08
C ASN A 517 120.38 -91.93 6.31
N ARG A 518 121.18 -90.92 5.92
CA ARG A 518 122.54 -91.13 5.37
C ARG A 518 123.52 -91.61 6.42
N GLU A 519 123.50 -91.06 7.63
CA GLU A 519 124.30 -91.55 8.75
C GLU A 519 123.90 -92.98 9.10
N LYS A 520 122.61 -93.29 9.26
CA LYS A 520 122.15 -94.68 9.47
C LYS A 520 122.51 -95.61 8.31
N THR A 521 122.47 -95.14 7.06
CA THR A 521 122.93 -95.92 5.88
C THR A 521 124.44 -96.10 5.88
N LYS A 522 125.20 -95.11 6.34
CA LYS A 522 126.66 -95.13 6.42
C LYS A 522 127.14 -95.98 7.59
N GLU A 523 126.50 -95.92 8.76
CA GLU A 523 126.67 -96.87 9.87
C GLU A 523 126.34 -98.29 9.41
N LEU A 524 125.23 -98.50 8.69
CA LEU A 524 124.89 -99.82 8.14
C LEU A 524 125.92 -100.31 7.11
N LEU A 525 126.49 -99.43 6.29
CA LEU A 525 127.54 -99.77 5.33
C LEU A 525 128.90 -100.00 6.00
N GLU A 526 129.30 -99.19 6.97
CA GLU A 526 130.54 -99.39 7.76
C GLU A 526 130.42 -100.63 8.65
N MET A 527 129.22 -100.94 9.17
CA MET A 527 128.92 -102.23 9.79
C MET A 527 128.96 -103.38 8.76
N LEU A 528 128.53 -103.17 7.51
CA LEU A 528 128.60 -104.20 6.46
C LEU A 528 130.06 -104.47 6.06
N GLU A 529 130.86 -103.43 5.82
CA GLU A 529 132.28 -103.54 5.50
C GLU A 529 133.06 -104.14 6.67
N ALA A 530 132.80 -103.72 7.92
CA ALA A 530 133.39 -104.35 9.10
C ALA A 530 132.92 -105.80 9.32
N LEU A 531 131.73 -106.17 8.84
CA LEU A 531 131.25 -107.56 8.85
C LEU A 531 131.90 -108.38 7.72
N GLU A 532 132.10 -107.80 6.53
CA GLU A 532 132.83 -108.41 5.41
C GLU A 532 134.33 -108.56 5.69
N GLU A 533 134.96 -107.58 6.34
CA GLU A 533 136.36 -107.65 6.74
C GLU A 533 136.53 -108.70 7.84
N LYS A 534 135.62 -108.74 8.83
CA LYS A 534 135.50 -109.89 9.74
C LYS A 534 135.20 -111.19 9.02
N PHE A 535 134.47 -111.19 7.91
CA PHE A 535 134.21 -112.42 7.14
C PHE A 535 135.48 -112.90 6.43
N LYS A 536 136.27 -111.97 5.86
CA LYS A 536 137.58 -112.23 5.24
C LYS A 536 138.59 -112.72 6.29
N ASP A 537 138.65 -112.08 7.46
CA ASP A 537 139.48 -112.53 8.59
C ASP A 537 139.03 -113.90 9.13
N ASN A 538 137.72 -114.13 9.31
CA ASN A 538 137.20 -115.45 9.66
C ASN A 538 137.43 -116.49 8.55
N GLU A 539 137.53 -116.10 7.27
CA GLU A 539 137.86 -117.01 6.17
C GLU A 539 139.36 -117.33 6.15
N VAL A 540 140.23 -116.36 6.46
CA VAL A 540 141.68 -116.56 6.66
C VAL A 540 141.95 -117.39 7.93
N GLU A 541 141.27 -117.14 9.04
CA GLU A 541 141.31 -118.01 10.22
C GLU A 541 140.73 -119.38 9.91
N ARG A 542 139.60 -119.49 9.21
CA ARG A 542 139.04 -120.78 8.79
C ARG A 542 139.98 -121.55 7.88
N ILE A 543 140.80 -120.88 7.05
CA ILE A 543 141.87 -121.51 6.26
C ILE A 543 143.03 -121.98 7.16
N LYS A 544 143.55 -121.13 8.05
CA LYS A 544 144.57 -121.53 9.04
C LYS A 544 144.11 -122.69 9.91
N PHE A 545 142.87 -122.65 10.40
CA PHE A 545 142.23 -123.74 11.12
C PHE A 545 142.00 -124.95 10.23
N LYS A 546 141.78 -124.82 8.92
CA LYS A 546 141.74 -125.96 7.99
C LYS A 546 143.10 -126.62 7.80
N GLU A 547 144.17 -125.85 7.75
CA GLU A 547 145.54 -126.38 7.70
C GLU A 547 145.95 -127.02 9.03
N GLN A 548 145.59 -126.41 10.16
CA GLN A 548 145.71 -127.04 11.48
C GLN A 548 144.85 -128.30 11.60
N ILE A 549 143.61 -128.31 11.07
CA ILE A 549 142.74 -129.48 11.02
C ILE A 549 143.35 -130.55 10.12
N ASN A 550 143.98 -130.22 8.98
CA ASN A 550 144.68 -131.23 8.17
C ASN A 550 145.92 -131.78 8.88
N LEU A 551 146.69 -130.94 9.58
CA LEU A 551 147.84 -131.36 10.38
C LEU A 551 147.40 -132.24 11.56
N VAL A 552 146.33 -131.85 12.26
CA VAL A 552 145.69 -132.62 13.33
C VAL A 552 145.02 -133.87 12.78
N ASN A 553 144.46 -133.87 11.58
CA ASN A 553 143.88 -135.05 10.93
C ASN A 553 144.97 -136.05 10.55
N SER A 554 146.15 -135.62 10.09
CA SER A 554 147.29 -136.53 9.91
C SER A 554 147.80 -137.13 11.24
N LYS A 555 147.67 -136.37 12.33
CA LYS A 555 147.87 -136.87 13.70
C LYS A 555 146.74 -137.78 14.19
N ILE A 556 145.50 -137.57 13.74
CA ILE A 556 144.35 -138.42 14.04
C ILE A 556 144.39 -139.69 13.18
N GLU A 557 144.92 -139.71 11.97
CA GLU A 557 145.15 -140.95 11.22
C GLU A 557 146.23 -141.81 11.89
N THR A 558 147.31 -141.20 12.40
CA THR A 558 148.31 -141.92 13.20
C THR A 558 147.79 -142.34 14.57
N LEU A 559 147.06 -141.48 15.30
CA LEU A 559 146.39 -141.85 16.56
C LEU A 559 145.24 -142.83 16.36
N ASN A 560 144.54 -142.85 15.22
CA ASN A 560 143.51 -143.85 14.92
C ASN A 560 144.15 -145.18 14.55
N LEU A 561 145.33 -145.20 13.93
CA LEU A 561 146.14 -146.42 13.80
C LEU A 561 146.67 -146.93 15.15
N GLU A 562 146.51 -146.17 16.24
CA GLU A 562 146.69 -146.63 17.64
C GLU A 562 145.35 -146.94 18.32
N PHE A 563 144.32 -146.11 18.17
CA PHE A 563 142.98 -146.29 18.74
C PHE A 563 142.26 -147.51 18.17
N ASP A 564 142.45 -147.80 16.88
CA ASP A 564 141.95 -149.00 16.20
C ASP A 564 142.71 -150.29 16.64
N LYS A 565 143.71 -150.15 17.53
CA LYS A 565 144.31 -151.24 18.33
C LYS A 565 143.84 -151.26 19.80
N VAL A 566 143.21 -150.20 20.30
CA VAL A 566 142.75 -150.06 21.71
C VAL A 566 141.23 -150.27 21.83
N GLU A 567 140.42 -149.74 20.92
CA GLU A 567 138.95 -149.93 20.92
C GLU A 567 138.56 -151.38 20.59
N LYS A 568 139.34 -152.06 19.73
CA LYS A 568 139.24 -153.51 19.50
C LYS A 568 139.47 -154.35 20.76
N GLU A 569 140.09 -153.80 21.80
CA GLU A 569 140.18 -154.42 23.13
C GLU A 569 139.07 -153.94 24.10
N TYR A 570 138.61 -152.69 23.99
CA TYR A 570 137.68 -152.09 24.96
C TYR A 570 136.21 -152.47 24.77
N HIS A 571 135.63 -152.27 23.57
CA HIS A 571 134.20 -152.61 23.36
C HIS A 571 133.97 -154.12 23.16
N ARG A 572 135.05 -154.89 23.21
CA ARG A 572 135.09 -156.34 23.47
C ARG A 572 134.54 -156.72 24.86
N HIS A 573 134.46 -155.76 25.79
CA HIS A 573 134.01 -155.97 27.17
C HIS A 573 132.75 -155.20 27.57
N GLN A 574 132.52 -153.98 27.06
CA GLN A 574 131.42 -153.17 27.57
C GLN A 574 130.07 -153.44 26.89
N VAL A 575 129.20 -154.10 27.66
CA VAL A 575 127.74 -154.03 27.58
C VAL A 575 127.12 -154.60 26.28
N ALA A 576 127.08 -155.91 26.01
CA ALA A 576 127.38 -157.11 26.80
C ALA A 576 126.60 -157.33 28.12
N LEU A 577 125.66 -156.46 28.52
CA LEU A 577 125.06 -156.57 29.87
C LEU A 577 123.68 -155.90 30.05
N VAL A 578 123.60 -154.57 29.95
CA VAL A 578 122.61 -153.77 30.71
C VAL A 578 121.17 -153.86 30.19
N LYS A 579 120.80 -153.25 29.04
CA LYS A 579 119.37 -153.02 28.73
C LYS A 579 118.57 -154.17 28.11
N ILE A 580 119.00 -155.40 28.42
CA ILE A 580 118.06 -156.52 28.66
C ILE A 580 117.13 -156.15 29.84
N GLU A 581 117.67 -155.51 30.88
CA GLU A 581 117.03 -155.31 32.19
C GLU A 581 115.89 -154.28 32.24
N THR A 582 115.47 -153.67 31.12
CA THR A 582 114.26 -152.81 31.10
C THR A 582 113.35 -153.02 29.89
N GLU A 583 113.29 -154.23 29.33
CA GLU A 583 112.15 -154.62 28.47
C GLU A 583 110.84 -154.67 29.29
N GLU A 584 110.94 -154.96 30.59
CA GLU A 584 109.84 -155.52 31.38
C GLU A 584 108.95 -154.48 32.10
N GLN A 585 109.47 -153.30 32.46
CA GLN A 585 108.77 -152.37 33.35
C GLN A 585 107.64 -151.55 32.68
N GLY A 586 107.87 -151.00 31.48
CA GLY A 586 106.93 -150.05 30.87
C GLY A 586 105.56 -150.63 30.48
N PHE A 587 105.46 -151.96 30.37
CA PHE A 587 104.19 -152.66 30.11
C PHE A 587 103.42 -153.01 31.39
N MET A 588 104.05 -152.94 32.58
CA MET A 588 103.36 -153.12 33.87
C MET A 588 102.65 -151.83 34.33
N GLU A 589 103.25 -150.66 34.16
CA GLU A 589 102.66 -149.38 34.62
C GLU A 589 101.36 -149.04 33.88
N LYS A 590 101.33 -149.28 32.56
CA LYS A 590 100.13 -149.07 31.73
C LYS A 590 98.91 -149.93 32.09
N LEU A 591 99.07 -151.03 32.83
CA LEU A 591 97.93 -151.78 33.36
C LEU A 591 97.38 -151.20 34.65
N ASN A 592 98.25 -150.64 35.50
CA ASN A 592 97.89 -150.27 36.87
C ASN A 592 97.23 -148.88 36.95
N GLU A 593 97.65 -147.93 36.09
CA GLU A 593 97.13 -146.55 36.10
C GLU A 593 95.90 -146.32 35.20
N GLU A 594 95.99 -146.62 33.89
CA GLU A 594 94.94 -146.26 32.92
C GLU A 594 93.60 -147.01 33.14
N TYR A 595 93.61 -148.05 33.99
CA TYR A 595 92.53 -149.03 34.06
C TYR A 595 92.15 -149.52 35.48
N GLU A 596 92.86 -149.14 36.55
CA GLU A 596 92.63 -149.56 37.95
C GLU A 596 92.37 -151.09 38.12
N LEU A 597 93.16 -151.92 37.43
CA LEU A 597 92.95 -153.38 37.31
C LEU A 597 94.25 -154.18 37.47
N THR A 598 94.18 -155.36 38.10
CA THR A 598 95.29 -156.31 38.07
C THR A 598 95.31 -157.13 36.78
N TYR A 599 96.47 -157.70 36.44
CA TYR A 599 96.63 -158.57 35.26
C TYR A 599 95.66 -159.77 35.24
N ALA A 600 95.29 -160.31 36.41
CA ALA A 600 94.32 -161.39 36.55
C ALA A 600 92.86 -160.98 36.19
N GLU A 601 92.58 -159.68 36.21
CA GLU A 601 91.27 -159.12 35.90
C GLU A 601 91.23 -158.62 34.45
N ALA A 602 92.30 -157.98 33.97
CA ALA A 602 92.51 -157.70 32.55
C ALA A 602 92.40 -158.97 31.68
N LEU A 603 92.84 -160.12 32.19
CA LEU A 603 92.71 -161.43 31.53
C LEU A 603 91.26 -161.86 31.23
N LYS A 604 90.25 -161.30 31.91
CA LYS A 604 88.82 -161.56 31.63
C LYS A 604 88.29 -160.73 30.45
N TYR A 605 89.00 -159.66 30.09
CA TYR A 605 88.73 -158.82 28.92
C TYR A 605 89.69 -159.11 27.75
N LYS A 606 90.69 -159.98 27.94
CA LYS A 606 91.67 -160.39 26.92
C LYS A 606 90.95 -160.97 25.69
N MET A 607 91.18 -160.32 24.55
CA MET A 607 91.06 -160.96 23.23
C MET A 607 92.43 -161.46 22.78
N GLU A 608 92.48 -162.50 21.94
CA GLU A 608 93.73 -162.93 21.32
C GLU A 608 94.05 -162.10 20.07
N VAL A 609 95.33 -161.71 19.94
CA VAL A 609 95.83 -160.89 18.83
C VAL A 609 97.05 -161.60 18.24
N VAL A 610 96.86 -162.23 17.07
CA VAL A 610 97.94 -162.87 16.29
C VAL A 610 98.42 -161.95 15.16
N ASN A 611 97.62 -160.93 14.79
CA ASN A 611 97.99 -159.91 13.82
C ASN A 611 97.39 -158.55 14.23
N ILE A 612 98.15 -157.47 14.05
CA ILE A 612 97.95 -156.17 14.71
C ILE A 612 97.39 -155.09 13.77
N SER A 613 97.53 -155.24 12.46
CA SER A 613 97.36 -154.14 11.50
C SER A 613 95.91 -153.73 11.19
N SER A 614 94.96 -154.66 11.22
CA SER A 614 93.59 -154.44 10.70
C SER A 614 92.65 -153.63 11.61
N LEU A 615 93.01 -153.39 12.87
CA LEU A 615 92.07 -152.93 13.89
C LEU A 615 91.78 -151.41 13.89
N LYS A 616 92.60 -150.59 13.22
CA LYS A 616 92.57 -149.11 13.33
C LYS A 616 91.45 -148.39 12.55
N GLU A 617 90.70 -149.05 11.67
CA GLU A 617 90.07 -148.40 10.50
C GLU A 617 88.65 -147.76 10.70
N LYS A 618 88.10 -147.62 11.91
CA LYS A 618 86.64 -147.81 12.13
C LYS A 618 85.70 -146.61 12.52
N VAL A 619 85.78 -145.35 12.00
CA VAL A 619 84.87 -144.19 12.38
C VAL A 619 84.59 -143.04 11.33
N GLN A 620 83.46 -142.28 11.40
CA GLN A 620 83.09 -141.03 10.60
C GLN A 620 81.88 -140.20 11.17
N ASN A 621 81.62 -138.89 10.79
CA ASN A 621 80.41 -138.11 11.27
C ASN A 621 79.93 -136.72 10.60
N LEU A 622 78.89 -136.09 11.22
CA LEU A 622 77.94 -134.94 10.91
C LEU A 622 78.35 -133.60 10.20
N LYS A 623 77.36 -132.86 9.64
CA LYS A 623 77.34 -131.43 9.18
C LYS A 623 75.91 -130.77 9.24
N LYS A 624 75.71 -129.43 9.10
CA LYS A 624 74.39 -128.70 9.23
C LYS A 624 74.29 -127.29 8.52
N ARG A 625 73.07 -126.69 8.39
CA ARG A 625 72.69 -125.26 8.02
C ARG A 625 71.41 -124.83 8.83
N ASN A 626 70.65 -123.72 8.74
CA ASN A 626 70.40 -122.47 7.92
C ASN A 626 69.63 -121.45 8.88
N LEU A 627 69.04 -120.25 8.63
CA LEU A 627 68.81 -119.19 7.60
C LEU A 627 68.31 -117.90 8.36
N CYS A 628 68.09 -116.72 7.73
CA CYS A 628 67.41 -115.52 8.34
C CYS A 628 66.87 -114.49 7.29
N SER A 629 65.98 -113.54 7.65
CA SER A 629 65.35 -112.51 6.78
C SER A 629 64.59 -111.36 7.51
N TRP A 630 64.34 -110.20 6.87
CA TRP A 630 63.45 -109.10 7.36
C TRP A 630 62.71 -108.35 6.20
N SER A 631 61.98 -107.25 6.48
CA SER A 631 61.11 -106.52 5.51
C SER A 631 61.24 -104.97 5.52
N GLY A 632 60.15 -104.19 5.68
CA GLY A 632 60.08 -102.71 5.56
C GLY A 632 58.65 -102.14 5.49
N LYS A 633 58.47 -100.81 5.37
CA LYS A 633 57.15 -100.13 5.33
C LYS A 633 57.11 -98.81 4.52
N CYS A 634 56.00 -98.57 3.83
CA CYS A 634 55.53 -97.30 3.25
C CYS A 634 53.97 -97.33 3.32
N TRP A 635 53.16 -96.30 3.13
CA TRP A 635 53.35 -94.84 3.00
C TRP A 635 52.91 -94.20 4.36
N SER A 636 52.45 -92.96 4.56
CA SER A 636 52.26 -91.77 3.72
C SER A 636 52.59 -90.51 4.53
N ASN A 637 52.48 -89.33 3.90
CA ASN A 637 52.07 -88.10 4.58
C ASN A 637 50.56 -87.88 4.30
#